data_AF-A0A5A7N3H1-F1
#
_entry.id   AF-A0A5A7N3H1-F1
#
_cell.length_a   1.000
_cell.length_b   1.000
_cell.length_c   1.000
_cell.angle_alpha   90.00
_cell.angle_beta   90.00
_cell.angle_gamma   90.00
#
_symmetry.space_group_name_H-M   'P 1'
#
loop_
_entity.id
_entity.type
_entity.pdbx_description
1 polymer ?
#
loop_
_entity_poly.entity_id
_entity_poly.type
_entity_poly.pdbx_seq_one_letter_code
_entity_poly.pdbx_strand_id
1 'polypeptide(L)'
;MQSNMDVLLPRIPTWRKGAIVNMGAGFCSTERANEVDAFFQNKVEDLEGGPRELAQTLERIRLCAALLAEKGPEVDAYFAAR
;
A
#
# COMPACT_ATOMS: atom_id res chain seq x y z
N MET A 1 -9.86 -7.75 4.65
CA MET A 1 -8.54 -7.98 5.29
C MET A 1 -8.45 -7.32 6.65
N GLN A 2 -8.70 -6.00 6.76
CA GLN A 2 -8.57 -5.25 8.02
C GLN A 2 -9.31 -5.90 9.21
N SER A 3 -10.52 -6.42 8.99
CA SER A 3 -11.34 -7.07 10.02
C SER A 3 -10.92 -8.48 10.45
N ASN A 4 -9.97 -9.11 9.74
CA ASN A 4 -9.60 -10.52 9.95
C ASN A 4 -8.08 -10.72 10.00
N MET A 5 -7.32 -9.66 10.29
CA MET A 5 -5.86 -9.70 10.23
C MET A 5 -5.25 -10.66 11.25
N ASP A 6 -5.83 -10.73 12.45
CA ASP A 6 -5.51 -11.67 13.52
C ASP A 6 -5.69 -13.14 13.09
N VAL A 7 -6.68 -13.43 12.25
CA VAL A 7 -6.93 -14.77 11.69
C VAL A 7 -5.96 -15.08 10.54
N LEU A 8 -5.61 -14.08 9.74
CA LEU A 8 -4.78 -14.26 8.54
C LEU A 8 -3.28 -14.28 8.84
N LEU A 9 -2.80 -13.43 9.76
CA LEU A 9 -1.38 -13.28 10.05
C LEU A 9 -0.70 -14.58 10.51
N PRO A 10 -1.33 -15.45 11.34
CA PRO A 10 -0.75 -16.74 11.70
C PRO A 10 -0.61 -17.71 10.52
N ARG A 11 -1.38 -17.52 9.44
CA ARG A 11 -1.35 -18.37 8.24
C ARG A 11 -0.27 -17.95 7.23
N ILE A 12 0.41 -16.84 7.48
CA ILE A 12 1.49 -16.34 6.63
C ILE A 12 2.83 -16.87 7.18
N PRO A 13 3.72 -17.42 6.32
CA PRO A 13 5.06 -17.81 6.74
C PRO A 13 5.81 -16.66 7.41
N THR A 14 6.57 -16.94 8.48
CA THR A 14 7.23 -15.91 9.30
C THR A 14 8.00 -14.88 8.48
N TRP A 15 8.82 -15.33 7.53
CA TRP A 15 9.64 -14.51 6.63
C TRP A 15 8.83 -13.59 5.69
N ARG A 16 7.50 -13.77 5.60
CA ARG A 16 6.61 -12.99 4.73
C ARG A 16 5.57 -12.19 5.50
N LYS A 17 5.49 -12.32 6.83
CA LYS A 17 4.48 -11.62 7.64
C LYS A 17 4.57 -10.11 7.53
N GLY A 18 5.78 -9.54 7.51
CA GLY A 18 5.99 -8.09 7.33
C GLY A 18 5.45 -7.56 6.01
N ALA A 19 5.46 -8.37 4.95
CA ALA A 19 4.97 -8.00 3.62
C ALA A 19 3.43 -7.95 3.51
N ILE A 20 2.68 -8.21 4.59
CA ILE A 20 1.21 -8.12 4.62
C ILE A 20 0.69 -6.72 4.23
N VAL A 21 1.50 -5.68 4.49
CA VAL A 21 1.23 -4.28 4.13
C VAL A 21 1.05 -4.07 2.63
N ASN A 22 1.66 -4.93 1.79
CA ASN A 22 1.58 -4.83 0.33
C ASN A 22 0.15 -5.00 -0.20
N MET A 23 -0.81 -5.49 0.60
CA MET A 23 -2.22 -5.45 0.21
C MET A 23 -2.79 -4.04 0.04
N GLY A 24 -2.19 -3.04 0.70
CA GLY A 24 -2.53 -1.61 0.53
C GLY A 24 -1.85 -0.94 -0.66
N ALA A 25 -0.99 -1.66 -1.39
CA ALA A 25 -0.13 -1.10 -2.44
C ALA A 25 -0.84 -0.45 -3.61
N GLY A 26 -2.09 -0.84 -3.90
CA GLY A 26 -2.80 -0.45 -5.11
C GLY A 26 -3.49 0.91 -5.04
N PHE A 27 -3.39 1.62 -3.92
CA PHE A 27 -3.93 2.98 -3.82
C PHE A 27 -3.04 3.98 -4.55
N CYS A 28 -3.64 5.11 -4.95
CA CYS A 28 -2.96 6.19 -5.66
C CYS A 28 -3.39 7.57 -5.11
N SER A 29 -3.51 7.69 -3.78
CA SER A 29 -3.77 8.97 -3.12
C SER A 29 -3.01 9.08 -1.80
N THR A 30 -2.64 10.31 -1.42
CA THR A 30 -1.92 10.58 -0.17
C THR A 30 -2.75 10.24 1.06
N GLU A 31 -4.06 10.47 1.01
CA GLU A 31 -5.00 10.15 2.09
C GLU A 31 -5.01 8.64 2.35
N ARG A 32 -5.06 7.83 1.28
CA ARG A 32 -4.98 6.37 1.39
C ARG A 32 -3.63 5.89 1.90
N ALA A 33 -2.53 6.56 1.54
CA ALA A 33 -1.23 6.27 2.15
C ALA A 33 -1.27 6.47 3.67
N ASN A 34 -1.86 7.58 4.14
CA ASN A 34 -1.98 7.86 5.57
C ASN A 34 -2.88 6.84 6.29
N GLU A 35 -3.97 6.39 5.67
CA GLU A 35 -4.82 5.32 6.21
C GLU A 35 -4.06 3.99 6.33
N VAL A 36 -3.24 3.64 5.33
CA VAL A 36 -2.38 2.44 5.36
C VAL A 36 -1.36 2.54 6.49
N ASP A 37 -0.71 3.69 6.65
CA ASP A 37 0.24 3.94 7.73
C ASP A 37 -0.42 3.84 9.11
N ALA A 38 -1.56 4.51 9.31
CA ALA A 38 -2.33 4.47 10.54
C ALA A 38 -2.75 3.04 10.93
N PHE A 39 -3.12 2.21 9.94
CA PHE A 39 -3.54 0.84 10.20
C PHE A 39 -2.35 -0.08 10.52
N PHE A 40 -1.21 0.07 9.84
CA PHE A 40 -0.13 -0.91 9.89
C PHE A 40 1.06 -0.55 10.78
N GLN A 41 1.34 0.73 11.05
CA GLN A 41 2.58 1.16 11.73
C GLN A 41 2.90 0.33 12.98
N ASN A 42 1.93 0.18 13.88
CA ASN A 42 2.10 -0.57 15.14
C ASN A 42 1.91 -2.08 14.99
N LYS A 43 1.40 -2.57 13.85
CA LYS A 43 1.08 -3.99 13.63
C LYS A 43 2.23 -4.75 12.98
N VAL A 44 3.15 -4.05 12.33
CA VAL A 44 4.25 -4.64 11.59
C VAL A 44 5.63 -4.26 12.12
N GLU A 45 5.70 -3.43 13.16
CA GLU A 45 6.95 -2.96 13.77
C GLU A 45 7.88 -4.10 14.15
N ASP A 46 7.34 -5.13 14.81
CA ASP A 46 8.10 -6.32 15.26
C ASP A 46 8.16 -7.46 14.23
N LEU A 47 7.54 -7.28 13.05
CA LEU A 47 7.58 -8.30 12.01
C LEU A 47 8.86 -8.17 11.20
N GLU A 48 9.45 -9.32 10.87
CA GLU A 48 10.63 -9.37 10.00
C GLU A 48 10.39 -8.59 8.69
N GLY A 49 11.19 -7.55 8.47
CA GLY A 49 11.08 -6.65 7.32
C GLY A 49 9.88 -5.69 7.34
N GLY A 50 8.98 -5.76 8.33
CA GLY A 50 7.73 -5.01 8.38
C GLY A 50 7.88 -3.50 8.24
N PRO A 51 8.75 -2.82 9.01
CA PRO A 51 8.95 -1.37 8.88
C PRO A 51 9.40 -0.96 7.46
N ARG A 52 10.29 -1.75 6.85
CA ARG A 52 10.78 -1.50 5.49
C ARG A 52 9.67 -1.69 4.46
N GLU A 53 8.93 -2.79 4.55
CA GLU A 53 7.82 -3.09 3.64
C GLU A 53 6.72 -2.02 3.74
N LEU A 54 6.45 -1.50 4.94
CA LEU A 54 5.49 -0.41 5.15
C LEU A 54 5.97 0.86 4.45
N ALA A 55 7.20 1.29 4.72
CA ALA A 55 7.78 2.47 4.09
C ALA A 55 7.73 2.39 2.55
N GLN A 56 8.10 1.23 1.98
CA GLN A 56 8.05 1.00 0.54
C GLN A 56 6.62 1.01 -0.01
N THR A 57 5.66 0.47 0.72
CA THR A 57 4.25 0.48 0.32
C THR A 57 3.68 1.89 0.30
N LEU A 58 3.97 2.69 1.34
CA LEU A 58 3.55 4.09 1.41
C LEU A 58 4.14 4.92 0.28
N GLU A 59 5.42 4.72 -0.01
CA GLU A 59 6.09 5.41 -1.11
C GLU A 59 5.47 5.05 -2.47
N ARG A 60 5.19 3.77 -2.72
CA ARG A 60 4.52 3.34 -3.96
C ARG A 60 3.15 3.99 -4.15
N ILE A 61 2.37 4.13 -3.08
CA ILE A 61 1.07 4.81 -3.14
C ILE A 61 1.24 6.29 -3.51
N ARG A 62 2.21 6.97 -2.88
CA ARG A 62 2.50 8.40 -3.14
C ARG A 62 3.02 8.62 -4.56
N LEU A 63 3.90 7.75 -5.04
CA LEU A 63 4.39 7.78 -6.42
C LEU A 63 3.26 7.55 -7.42
N CYS A 64 2.33 6.63 -7.14
CA CYS A 64 1.16 6.44 -7.99
C CYS A 64 0.28 7.70 -8.01
N ALA A 65 0.06 8.34 -6.87
CA ALA A 65 -0.70 9.60 -6.79
C ALA A 65 -0.06 10.71 -7.63
N ALA A 66 1.27 10.86 -7.54
CA ALA A 66 2.02 11.82 -8.34
C ALA A 66 1.92 11.52 -9.84
N LEU A 67 2.08 10.24 -10.23
CA LEU A 67 1.95 9.81 -11.62
C LEU A 67 0.55 10.09 -12.17
N LEU A 68 -0.50 9.81 -11.38
CA LEU A 68 -1.88 10.07 -11.76
C LEU A 68 -2.13 11.57 -11.94
N ALA A 69 -1.62 12.42 -11.05
CA ALA A 69 -1.77 13.86 -11.14
C ALA A 69 -1.10 14.45 -12.40
N GLU A 70 0.11 13.95 -12.74
CA GLU A 70 0.88 14.45 -13.88
C GLU A 70 0.40 13.89 -15.22
N LYS A 71 0.08 12.59 -15.27
CA LYS A 71 -0.18 11.86 -16.52
C LYS A 71 -1.62 11.43 -16.72
N GLY A 72 -2.46 11.49 -15.69
CA GLY A 72 -3.88 11.13 -15.77
C GLY A 72 -4.62 11.86 -16.90
N PRO A 73 -4.57 13.21 -16.97
CA PRO A 73 -5.27 13.96 -18.01
C PRO A 73 -4.80 13.60 -19.45
N GLU A 74 -3.50 13.37 -19.62
CA GLU A 74 -2.90 12.97 -20.91
C GLU A 74 -3.42 11.59 -21.36
N VAL A 75 -3.43 10.63 -20.43
CA VAL A 75 -3.90 9.26 -20.66
C VAL A 75 -5.41 9.26 -20.95
N ASP A 76 -6.21 10.00 -20.18
CA ASP A 76 -7.65 10.11 -20.38
C ASP A 76 -7.98 10.70 -21.75
N ALA A 77 -7.30 11.78 -22.15
CA ALA A 77 -7.49 12.41 -23.44
C ALA A 77 -7.18 11.45 -24.61
N TYR A 78 -6.11 10.67 -24.49
CA TYR A 78 -5.72 9.69 -25.51
C TYR A 78 -6.77 8.60 -25.71
N PHE A 79 -7.32 8.05 -24.62
CA PHE A 79 -8.33 6.99 -24.70
C PHE A 79 -9.72 7.51 -25.06
N ALA A 80 -10.07 8.75 -24.72
CA ALA A 80 -11.34 9.36 -25.12
C ALA A 80 -11.41 9.71 -26.62
N ALA A 81 -10.27 9.87 -27.28
CA ALA A 81 -10.17 10.19 -28.71
C ALA A 81 -10.23 8.96 -29.64
N ARG A 82 -10.47 7.76 -29.10
CA ARG A 82 -10.57 6.49 -29.83
C ARG A 82 -11.99 5.93 -29.77
#